data_AF-A0ABD5DWP2-F1
#
_entry.id   AF-A0ABD5DWP2-F1
#
_cell.length_a   1.000
_cell.length_b   1.000
_cell.length_c   1.000
_cell.angle_alpha   90.00
_cell.angle_beta   90.00
_cell.angle_gamma   90.00
#
_symmetry.space_group_name_H-M   'P 1'
#
loop_
_entity.id
_entity.type
_entity.pdbx_description
1 polymer ?
#
loop_
_entity_poly.entity_id
_entity_poly.type
_entity_poly.pdbx_seq_one_letter_code
_entity_poly.pdbx_strand_id
1 'polypeptide(L)'
;VSTERRELVVRWISTVGNYDYIFDWVFHDNGTIGIDAGATGIEAVKGVLAKTMHDPSAKEDTRYGTLIDHNIVGTTHQHIYN
;
A
#
# COMPACT_ATOMS: atom_id res chain seq x y z
N VAL A 1 1.90 38.60 13.36
CA VAL A 1 2.89 38.26 12.31
C VAL A 1 2.75 36.77 12.04
N SER A 2 2.56 36.36 10.79
CA SER A 2 2.51 34.94 10.42
C SER A 2 3.89 34.48 9.95
N THR A 3 4.23 33.22 10.22
CA THR A 3 5.45 32.57 9.72
C THR A 3 5.08 31.28 9.01
N GLU A 4 5.84 30.94 7.97
CA GLU A 4 5.68 29.67 7.26
C GLU A 4 6.23 28.49 8.08
N ARG A 5 5.70 27.29 7.84
CA ARG A 5 6.27 26.03 8.33
C ARG A 5 7.18 25.45 7.25
N ARG A 6 8.36 24.97 7.64
CA ARG A 6 9.28 24.22 6.78
C ARG A 6 9.65 22.90 7.43
N GLU A 7 9.86 21.89 6.61
CA GLU A 7 10.17 20.52 7.02
C GLU A 7 11.39 20.03 6.25
N LEU A 8 12.31 19.38 6.95
CA LEU A 8 13.39 18.62 6.33
C LEU A 8 12.96 17.15 6.28
N VAL A 9 12.77 16.62 5.07
CA VAL A 9 12.38 15.23 4.87
C VAL A 9 13.58 14.41 4.42
N VAL A 10 13.95 13.40 5.21
CA VAL A 10 14.91 12.38 4.79
C VAL A 10 14.11 11.15 4.32
N ARG A 11 14.02 11.00 3.00
CA ARG A 11 13.28 9.92 2.35
C ARG A 11 14.18 8.76 1.98
N TRP A 12 13.77 7.55 2.35
CA TRP A 12 14.37 6.30 1.89
C TRP A 12 13.32 5.42 1.22
N ILE A 13 13.72 4.75 0.11
CA ILE A 13 12.85 3.85 -0.64
C ILE A 13 13.52 2.48 -0.71
N SER A 14 12.76 1.43 -0.39
CA SER A 14 13.20 0.04 -0.46
C SER A 14 12.20 -0.82 -1.22
N THR A 15 12.68 -1.56 -2.22
CA THR A 15 11.88 -2.48 -3.01
C THR A 15 12.18 -3.91 -2.57
N VAL A 16 11.14 -4.68 -2.26
CA VAL A 16 11.26 -6.11 -1.91
C VAL A 16 10.23 -6.91 -2.70
N GLY A 17 10.70 -7.55 -3.76
CA GLY A 17 9.83 -8.30 -4.67
C GLY A 17 8.86 -7.37 -5.38
N ASN A 18 7.57 -7.51 -5.10
CA ASN A 18 6.48 -6.82 -5.80
C ASN A 18 6.08 -5.47 -5.19
N TYR A 19 6.50 -5.15 -3.96
CA TYR A 19 6.18 -3.88 -3.29
C TYR A 19 7.40 -2.98 -3.12
N ASP A 20 7.11 -1.68 -3.16
CA ASP A 20 8.01 -0.57 -2.89
C ASP A 20 7.53 0.17 -1.63
N TYR A 21 8.43 0.35 -0.67
CA TYR A 21 8.16 1.01 0.61
C TYR A 21 8.93 2.31 0.71
N ILE A 22 8.24 3.38 1.12
CA ILE A 22 8.76 4.73 1.28
C ILE A 22 8.74 5.06 2.76
N PHE A 23 9.88 5.45 3.33
CA PHE A 23 9.99 5.89 4.71
C PHE A 23 10.51 7.32 4.75
N ASP A 24 9.73 8.21 5.35
CA ASP A 24 10.07 9.61 5.54
C ASP A 24 10.34 9.89 7.01
N TRP A 25 11.55 10.36 7.31
CA TRP A 25 11.88 10.96 8.59
C TRP A 25 11.75 12.48 8.45
N VAL A 26 10.71 13.05 9.07
CA VAL A 26 10.29 14.45 8.88
C VAL A 26 10.70 15.28 10.10
N PHE A 27 11.66 16.17 9.92
CA PHE A 27 12.13 17.07 10.97
C PHE A 27 11.45 18.44 10.83
N HIS A 28 10.73 18.84 11.87
CA HIS A 28 10.11 20.16 11.97
C HIS A 28 11.02 21.13 12.75
N ASP A 29 10.98 22.41 12.38
CA ASP A 29 11.70 23.50 13.06
C ASP A 29 11.31 23.68 14.53
N ASN A 30 10.10 23.26 14.91
CA ASN A 30 9.61 23.29 16.28
C ASN A 30 10.07 22.09 17.15
N GLY A 31 10.95 21.23 16.64
CA GLY A 31 11.49 20.06 17.35
C GLY A 31 10.65 18.78 17.25
N THR A 32 9.50 18.81 16.57
CA THR A 32 8.74 17.60 16.26
C THR A 32 9.50 16.72 15.26
N ILE A 33 9.44 15.39 15.44
CA ILE A 33 9.92 14.42 14.46
C ILE A 33 8.74 13.53 14.06
N GLY A 34 8.39 13.57 12.77
CA GLY A 34 7.44 12.66 12.14
C GLY A 34 8.14 11.47 11.51
N ILE A 35 7.46 10.32 11.50
CA ILE A 35 7.90 9.13 10.78
C ILE A 35 6.68 8.63 9.99
N ASP A 36 6.75 8.76 8.66
CA ASP A 36 5.69 8.30 7.75
C ASP A 36 6.15 7.07 6.97
N ALA A 37 5.24 6.13 6.77
CA ALA A 37 5.44 4.94 5.94
C ALA A 37 4.41 4.91 4.80
N GLY A 38 4.89 4.84 3.56
CA GLY A 38 4.10 4.65 2.34
C GLY A 38 4.35 3.29 1.72
N ALA A 39 3.31 2.70 1.12
CA ALA A 39 3.40 1.46 0.35
C ALA A 39 2.86 1.68 -1.08
N THR A 40 3.61 1.24 -2.07
CA THR A 40 3.23 1.26 -3.49
C THR A 40 3.86 0.07 -4.22
N GLY A 41 3.71 -0.04 -5.53
CA GLY A 41 4.15 -1.19 -6.31
C GLY A 41 2.98 -2.00 -6.84
N ILE A 42 3.15 -3.32 -6.95
CA ILE A 42 2.20 -4.25 -7.57
C ILE A 42 1.70 -5.25 -6.54
N GLU A 43 0.38 -5.45 -6.44
CA GLU A 43 -0.19 -6.40 -5.48
C GLU A 43 0.23 -7.85 -5.77
N ALA A 44 0.32 -8.67 -4.72
CA ALA A 44 0.46 -10.12 -4.87
C ALA A 44 -0.93 -10.73 -5.16
N VAL A 45 -1.13 -11.16 -6.41
CA VAL A 45 -2.45 -11.58 -6.90
C VAL A 45 -2.65 -13.10 -6.92
N LYS A 46 -3.91 -13.52 -6.77
CA LYS A 46 -4.37 -14.88 -6.98
C LYS A 46 -5.09 -14.97 -8.33
N GLY A 47 -4.67 -15.88 -9.19
CA GLY A 47 -5.40 -16.22 -10.41
C GLY A 47 -6.69 -16.98 -10.10
N VAL A 48 -7.81 -16.56 -10.69
CA VAL A 48 -9.14 -17.14 -10.46
C VAL A 48 -9.93 -17.33 -11.75
N LEU A 49 -11.00 -18.13 -11.72
CA LEU A 49 -11.83 -18.39 -12.89
C LEU A 49 -12.81 -17.23 -13.18
N ALA A 50 -13.29 -16.57 -12.15
CA ALA A 50 -14.21 -15.45 -12.28
C ALA A 50 -13.56 -14.27 -13.04
N LYS A 51 -14.28 -13.75 -14.04
CA LYS A 51 -14.00 -12.48 -14.71
C LYS A 51 -14.79 -11.36 -14.07
N THR A 52 -16.04 -11.61 -13.69
CA THR A 52 -16.89 -10.62 -13.01
C THR A 52 -17.48 -11.19 -11.73
N MET A 53 -18.03 -10.34 -10.87
CA MET A 53 -18.74 -10.78 -9.68
C MET A 53 -20.05 -11.54 -9.97
N HIS A 54 -20.48 -11.62 -11.24
CA HIS A 54 -21.63 -12.40 -11.67
C HIS A 54 -21.30 -13.86 -12.01
N ASP A 55 -20.03 -14.23 -12.07
CA ASP A 55 -19.61 -15.58 -12.43
C ASP A 55 -19.85 -16.58 -11.28
N PRO A 56 -20.13 -17.86 -11.57
CA PRO A 56 -20.51 -18.84 -10.55
C PRO A 56 -19.46 -19.04 -9.44
N SER A 57 -18.18 -18.94 -9.78
CA SER A 57 -17.08 -19.09 -8.82
C SER A 57 -16.76 -17.82 -8.05
N ALA A 58 -17.29 -16.65 -8.42
CA ALA A 58 -16.87 -15.36 -7.88
C ALA A 58 -16.91 -15.32 -6.35
N LYS A 59 -17.98 -15.83 -5.73
CA LYS A 59 -18.11 -15.89 -4.26
C LYS A 59 -16.99 -16.69 -3.59
N GLU A 60 -16.58 -17.80 -4.19
CA GLU A 60 -15.50 -18.64 -3.64
C GLU A 60 -14.13 -18.05 -3.97
N ASP A 61 -13.97 -17.56 -5.21
CA ASP A 61 -12.75 -16.95 -5.72
C ASP A 61 -12.34 -15.74 -4.85
N THR A 62 -13.31 -14.91 -4.44
CA THR A 62 -13.12 -13.69 -3.63
C THR A 62 -13.27 -13.92 -2.12
N ARG A 63 -13.23 -15.17 -1.62
CA ARG A 63 -13.36 -15.45 -0.17
C ARG A 63 -12.29 -14.73 0.67
N TYR A 64 -11.11 -14.51 0.11
CA TYR A 64 -9.94 -13.94 0.80
C TYR A 64 -9.35 -12.71 0.10
N GLY A 65 -10.11 -12.03 -0.75
CA GLY A 65 -9.62 -10.89 -1.49
C GLY A 65 -10.64 -10.31 -2.46
N THR A 66 -10.37 -9.13 -2.99
CA THR A 66 -11.26 -8.44 -3.95
C THR A 66 -10.93 -8.87 -5.37
N LEU A 67 -11.93 -9.11 -6.22
CA LEU A 67 -11.73 -9.25 -7.67
C LEU A 67 -11.43 -7.87 -8.26
N ILE A 68 -10.17 -7.58 -8.53
CA ILE A 68 -9.69 -6.26 -8.95
C ILE A 68 -9.59 -6.12 -10.48
N ASP A 69 -9.54 -7.25 -11.19
CA ASP A 69 -9.62 -7.32 -12.64
C ASP A 69 -10.13 -8.72 -13.04
N HIS A 70 -10.41 -8.92 -14.32
CA HIS A 70 -10.79 -10.22 -14.87
C HIS A 70 -9.73 -11.28 -14.50
N ASN A 71 -10.16 -12.34 -13.83
CA ASN A 71 -9.31 -13.46 -13.41
C ASN A 71 -8.27 -13.13 -12.32
N ILE A 72 -8.32 -11.94 -11.71
CA ILE A 72 -7.28 -11.45 -10.79
C ILE A 72 -7.92 -11.01 -9.47
N VAL A 73 -7.60 -11.74 -8.40
CA VAL A 73 -7.96 -11.36 -7.02
C VAL A 73 -6.76 -10.78 -6.28
N GLY A 74 -6.92 -9.54 -5.78
CA GLY A 74 -6.01 -8.93 -4.81
C GLY A 74 -6.25 -9.54 -3.43
N THR A 75 -5.35 -10.43 -3.00
CA THR A 75 -5.55 -11.18 -1.75
C THR A 75 -5.34 -10.25 -0.56
N THR A 76 -6.30 -10.21 0.37
CA THR A 76 -6.24 -9.37 1.56
C THR A 76 -5.02 -9.71 2.41
N HIS A 77 -4.25 -8.69 2.80
CA HIS A 77 -3.06 -8.84 3.63
C HIS A 77 -2.86 -7.59 4.52
N GLN A 78 -1.75 -7.56 5.28
CA GLN A 78 -1.39 -6.46 6.17
C GLN A 78 0.03 -5.99 5.86
N HIS A 79 0.27 -4.68 5.97
CA HIS A 79 1.60 -4.11 6.11
C HIS A 79 1.78 -3.66 7.56
N ILE A 80 2.81 -4.16 8.23
CA ILE A 80 3.08 -3.88 9.65
C ILE A 80 4.49 -3.31 9.76
N TYR A 81 4.60 -2.12 10.34
CA TYR A 81 5.84 -1.40 10.58
C TYR A 81 6.04 -1.28 12.09
N ASN A 82 7.26 -1.45 12.59
CA ASN A 82 7.59 -1.35 14.02
C ASN A 82 8.88 -0.58 14.24
#